data_AF-W4ULY6-F1
#
_entry.id   AF-W4ULY6-F1
#
_cell.length_a   1.000
_cell.length_b   1.000
_cell.length_c   1.000
_cell.angle_alpha   90.00
_cell.angle_beta   90.00
_cell.angle_gamma   90.00
#
_symmetry.space_group_name_H-M   'P 1'
#
loop_
_entity.id
_entity.type
_entity.pdbx_description
1 polymer ?
#
loop_
_entity_poly.entity_id
_entity_poly.type
_entity_poly.pdbx_seq_one_letter_code
_entity_poly.pdbx_strand_id
1 'polypeptide(L)'
;MDYTFTHKFGIEIEAYNCNMERLARELREAGIHVAVEGYNHTTRDHWKLVTDSSLQGNNTFELVSPILVGENGLKELETVCWVLDICNAKVNDSCGFHVHMDAAGFNLDTWKNLTLTYKHLEHLIDAFMPRTRRNNTYCKTLSGVSDERIKSVRTIDGLREVFNNDRYHKVNFEAYSRHRTVEFRQHSGTTNFTKMENWIRFLNGLITFAKRSSLPSRMTLEELPFLDGKQKLFFKLRTKKLAV
;
A
#
# COMPACT_ATOMS: atom_id res chain seq x y z
N MET A 1 -18.55 -2.60 -13.68
CA MET A 1 -17.66 -3.52 -12.94
C MET A 1 -18.14 -3.54 -11.52
N ASP A 2 -18.17 -4.70 -10.88
CA ASP A 2 -18.40 -4.76 -9.44
C ASP A 2 -17.09 -4.36 -8.73
N TYR A 3 -17.15 -3.31 -7.92
CA TYR A 3 -16.03 -2.80 -7.14
C TYR A 3 -16.20 -3.07 -5.63
N THR A 4 -17.16 -3.92 -5.25
CA THR A 4 -17.35 -4.36 -3.87
C THR A 4 -16.05 -4.90 -3.30
N PHE A 5 -15.66 -4.39 -2.13
CA PHE A 5 -14.37 -4.72 -1.55
C PHE A 5 -14.40 -6.06 -0.82
N THR A 6 -14.04 -7.12 -1.55
CA THR A 6 -14.00 -8.51 -1.05
C THR A 6 -12.60 -9.13 -1.08
N HIS A 7 -11.63 -8.42 -1.64
CA HIS A 7 -10.28 -8.95 -1.86
C HIS A 7 -9.51 -9.16 -0.56
N LYS A 8 -8.59 -10.13 -0.60
CA LYS A 8 -7.56 -10.32 0.41
C LYS A 8 -6.48 -9.26 0.28
N PHE A 9 -6.06 -8.71 1.41
CA PHE A 9 -4.99 -7.73 1.48
C PHE A 9 -4.18 -7.90 2.77
N GLY A 10 -2.98 -7.36 2.80
CA GLY A 10 -2.16 -7.19 3.98
C GLY A 10 -1.60 -5.78 4.02
N ILE A 11 -1.20 -5.31 5.19
CA ILE A 11 -0.64 -3.97 5.37
C ILE A 11 0.58 -3.99 6.29
N GLU A 12 1.44 -3.00 6.09
CA GLU A 12 2.57 -2.70 6.98
C GLU A 12 2.44 -1.22 7.38
N ILE A 13 2.36 -0.97 8.70
CA ILE A 13 2.30 0.37 9.28
C ILE A 13 3.62 0.64 9.98
N GLU A 14 4.42 1.54 9.41
CA GLU A 14 5.65 2.01 10.04
C GLU A 14 5.35 3.22 10.94
N ALA A 15 5.81 3.17 12.19
CA ALA A 15 5.56 4.23 13.17
C ALA A 15 6.63 4.24 14.29
N TYR A 16 6.54 5.23 15.17
CA TYR A 16 7.40 5.38 16.34
C TYR A 16 6.61 5.91 17.53
N ASN A 17 7.32 6.19 18.64
CA ASN A 17 6.83 6.81 19.87
C ASN A 17 5.98 5.88 20.76
N CYS A 18 5.97 4.58 20.50
CA CYS A 18 5.36 3.60 21.39
C CYS A 18 6.22 2.34 21.52
N ASN A 19 6.47 1.90 22.75
CA ASN A 19 7.15 0.64 23.01
C ASN A 19 6.31 -0.54 22.51
N MET A 20 6.93 -1.50 21.80
CA MET A 20 6.21 -2.63 21.18
C MET A 20 5.46 -3.50 22.20
N GLU A 21 6.00 -3.72 23.40
CA GLU A 21 5.32 -4.52 24.44
C GLU A 21 4.10 -3.81 25.01
N ARG A 22 4.18 -2.48 25.13
CA ARG A 22 3.00 -1.67 25.47
C ARG A 22 1.96 -1.77 24.37
N LEU A 23 2.34 -1.50 23.13
CA LEU A 23 1.40 -1.54 22.00
C LEU A 23 0.75 -2.93 21.83
N ALA A 24 1.53 -4.01 21.97
CA ALA A 24 1.02 -5.36 21.88
C ALA A 24 -0.04 -5.66 22.96
N ARG A 25 0.16 -5.19 24.19
CA ARG A 25 -0.83 -5.34 25.28
C ARG A 25 -2.12 -4.61 24.96
N GLU A 26 -2.05 -3.34 24.57
CA GLU A 26 -3.24 -2.53 24.26
C GLU A 26 -4.01 -3.09 23.06
N LEU A 27 -3.30 -3.61 22.05
CA LEU A 27 -3.92 -4.29 20.91
C LEU A 27 -4.66 -5.57 21.34
N ARG A 28 -4.05 -6.39 22.21
CA ARG A 28 -4.69 -7.60 22.75
C ARG A 28 -5.92 -7.27 23.59
N GLU A 29 -5.86 -6.22 24.41
CA GLU A 29 -6.99 -5.73 25.20
C GLU A 29 -8.15 -5.27 24.30
N ALA A 30 -7.84 -4.72 23.13
CA ALA A 30 -8.83 -4.38 22.09
C ALA A 30 -9.30 -5.58 21.24
N GLY A 31 -8.88 -6.81 21.57
CA GLY A 31 -9.27 -8.02 20.86
C GLY A 31 -8.46 -8.33 19.60
N ILE A 32 -7.37 -7.61 19.34
CA ILE A 32 -6.46 -7.87 18.21
C ILE A 32 -5.46 -8.96 18.58
N HIS A 33 -5.44 -10.05 17.82
CA HIS A 33 -4.44 -11.10 17.99
C HIS A 33 -3.09 -10.59 17.48
N VAL A 34 -2.14 -10.34 18.39
CA VAL A 34 -0.82 -9.76 18.07
C VAL A 34 0.32 -10.38 18.88
N ALA A 35 1.50 -10.48 18.27
CA ALA A 35 2.76 -10.86 18.90
C ALA A 35 3.89 -9.84 18.64
N VAL A 36 4.85 -9.75 19.55
CA VAL A 36 6.12 -9.07 19.29
C VAL A 36 7.10 -10.12 18.78
N GLU A 37 7.72 -9.88 17.64
CA GLU A 37 8.64 -10.81 16.99
C GLU A 37 9.97 -10.13 16.63
N GLY A 38 11.04 -10.93 16.53
CA GLY A 38 12.25 -10.46 15.86
C GLY A 38 12.00 -10.20 14.37
N TYR A 39 12.83 -9.35 13.75
CA TYR A 39 12.73 -9.01 12.33
C TYR A 39 12.59 -10.26 11.44
N ASN A 40 11.50 -10.32 10.69
CA ASN A 40 11.26 -11.40 9.73
C ASN A 40 10.19 -11.02 8.69
N HIS A 41 10.22 -11.71 7.56
CA HIS A 41 9.22 -11.58 6.48
C HIS A 41 8.22 -12.73 6.43
N THR A 42 8.10 -13.53 7.50
CA THR A 42 7.19 -14.67 7.53
C THR A 42 5.75 -14.19 7.68
N THR A 43 4.84 -14.66 6.83
CA THR A 43 3.41 -14.40 6.95
C THR A 43 2.85 -15.13 8.17
N ARG A 44 2.02 -14.44 8.95
CA ARG A 44 1.38 -14.96 10.17
C ARG A 44 -0.14 -14.90 10.05
N ASP A 45 -0.81 -15.66 10.90
CA ASP A 45 -2.26 -15.61 11.15
C ASP A 45 -2.66 -14.60 12.23
N HIS A 46 -1.69 -13.81 12.71
CA HIS A 46 -1.82 -12.75 13.69
C HIS A 46 -1.05 -11.51 13.25
N TRP A 47 -1.36 -10.38 13.86
CA TRP A 47 -0.57 -9.16 13.69
C TRP A 47 0.80 -9.36 14.34
N LYS A 48 1.85 -8.78 13.78
CA LYS A 48 3.16 -8.80 14.41
C LYS A 48 3.76 -7.42 14.48
N LEU A 49 4.41 -7.14 15.60
CA LEU A 49 5.26 -5.98 15.80
C LEU A 49 6.71 -6.43 15.62
N VAL A 50 7.41 -5.81 14.67
CA VAL A 50 8.81 -6.11 14.36
C VAL A 50 9.64 -4.82 14.34
N THR A 51 10.95 -4.98 14.46
CA THR A 51 11.91 -3.88 14.29
C THR A 51 12.17 -3.59 12.83
N ASP A 52 12.27 -2.32 12.46
CA ASP A 52 12.81 -1.88 11.17
C ASP A 52 13.91 -0.82 11.38
N SER A 53 15.12 -1.14 10.94
CA SER A 53 16.30 -0.29 11.05
C SER A 53 16.27 0.94 10.14
N SER A 54 15.36 0.97 9.16
CA SER A 54 15.20 2.12 8.26
C SER A 54 14.44 3.28 8.92
N LEU A 55 13.72 3.00 10.02
CA LEU A 55 12.90 3.96 10.73
C LEU A 55 13.71 4.82 11.71
N GLN A 56 13.30 6.08 11.83
CA GLN A 56 13.92 7.05 12.74
C GLN A 56 12.93 7.48 13.82
N GLY A 57 13.40 7.63 15.05
CA GLY A 57 12.61 8.07 16.20
C GLY A 57 12.80 7.18 17.42
N ASN A 58 12.17 7.56 18.53
CA ASN A 58 12.19 6.74 19.74
C ASN A 58 11.18 5.59 19.60
N ASN A 59 11.58 4.37 19.97
CA ASN A 59 10.71 3.18 19.94
C ASN A 59 10.05 2.99 18.57
N THR A 60 10.84 2.87 17.51
CA THR A 60 10.33 2.57 16.17
C THR A 60 9.79 1.15 16.12
N PHE A 61 8.77 0.95 15.29
CA PHE A 61 8.19 -0.37 15.01
C PHE A 61 7.54 -0.39 13.64
N GLU A 62 7.49 -1.59 13.07
CA GLU A 62 6.61 -1.92 11.95
C GLU A 62 5.52 -2.87 12.47
N LEU A 63 4.26 -2.48 12.29
CA LEU A 63 3.09 -3.30 12.61
C LEU A 63 2.57 -3.93 11.32
N VAL A 64 2.71 -5.25 11.20
CA VAL A 64 2.37 -6.03 10.01
C VAL A 64 1.12 -6.84 10.26
N SER A 65 0.15 -6.77 9.36
CA SER A 65 -1.11 -7.48 9.50
C SER A 65 -1.01 -8.96 9.12
N PRO A 66 -1.93 -9.81 9.62
CA PRO A 66 -2.25 -11.06 8.94
C PRO A 66 -2.94 -10.77 7.58
N ILE A 67 -3.39 -11.81 6.89
CA ILE A 67 -4.24 -11.64 5.70
C ILE A 67 -5.61 -11.12 6.14
N LEU A 68 -5.89 -9.86 5.82
CA LEU A 68 -7.17 -9.19 6.01
C LEU A 68 -8.08 -9.40 4.80
N VAL A 69 -9.40 -9.28 4.98
CA VAL A 69 -10.39 -9.57 3.92
C VAL A 69 -11.48 -8.50 3.89
N GLY A 70 -11.55 -7.77 2.77
CA GLY A 70 -12.63 -6.84 2.46
C GLY A 70 -13.02 -5.90 3.60
N GLU A 71 -14.32 -5.68 3.77
CA GLU A 71 -14.87 -4.80 4.82
C GLU A 71 -14.54 -5.25 6.25
N ASN A 72 -14.47 -6.56 6.51
CA ASN A 72 -14.11 -7.06 7.84
C ASN A 72 -12.65 -6.71 8.18
N GLY A 73 -11.76 -6.83 7.21
CA GLY A 73 -10.37 -6.40 7.33
C GLY A 73 -10.23 -4.91 7.61
N LEU A 74 -11.09 -4.06 6.99
CA LEU A 74 -11.09 -2.63 7.27
C LEU A 74 -11.59 -2.29 8.68
N LYS A 75 -12.61 -3.00 9.20
CA LYS A 75 -13.09 -2.82 10.59
C LYS A 75 -12.02 -3.19 11.61
N GLU A 76 -11.28 -4.27 11.36
CA GLU A 76 -10.15 -4.65 12.21
C GLU A 76 -9.04 -3.60 12.17
N LEU A 77 -8.70 -3.09 10.98
CA LEU A 77 -7.75 -1.99 10.81
C LEU A 77 -8.20 -0.70 11.51
N GLU A 78 -9.50 -0.39 11.53
CA GLU A 78 -10.04 0.76 12.25
C GLU A 78 -9.77 0.65 13.76
N THR A 79 -9.99 -0.54 14.33
CA THR A 79 -9.68 -0.84 15.74
C THR A 79 -8.19 -0.69 16.02
N VAL A 80 -7.33 -1.21 15.13
CA VAL A 80 -5.87 -1.02 15.23
C VAL A 80 -5.50 0.48 15.21
N CYS A 81 -6.12 1.28 14.35
CA CYS A 81 -5.88 2.73 14.31
C CYS A 81 -6.27 3.43 15.62
N TRP A 82 -7.38 3.03 16.27
CA TRP A 82 -7.76 3.58 17.58
C TRP A 82 -6.72 3.27 18.66
N VAL A 83 -6.22 2.04 18.69
CA VAL A 83 -5.17 1.65 19.64
C VAL A 83 -3.88 2.42 19.38
N LEU A 84 -3.48 2.58 18.12
CA LEU A 84 -2.31 3.40 17.74
C LEU A 84 -2.44 4.84 18.24
N ASP A 85 -3.63 5.44 18.16
CA ASP A 85 -3.90 6.79 18.64
C ASP A 85 -3.78 6.91 20.17
N ILE A 86 -4.42 6.02 20.93
CA ILE A 86 -4.34 5.98 22.40
C ILE A 86 -2.90 5.68 22.87
N CYS A 87 -2.17 4.87 22.11
CA CYS A 87 -0.75 4.60 22.34
C CYS A 87 0.16 5.79 22.01
N ASN A 88 -0.38 6.88 21.47
CA ASN A 88 0.34 8.06 21.01
C ASN A 88 1.42 7.73 19.95
N ALA A 89 1.14 6.74 19.10
CA ALA A 89 2.01 6.40 17.98
C ALA A 89 2.12 7.58 17.01
N LYS A 90 3.33 7.81 16.49
CA LYS A 90 3.65 8.92 15.60
C LYS A 90 4.28 8.40 14.31
N VAL A 91 4.26 9.24 13.28
CA VAL A 91 4.86 8.97 11.98
C VAL A 91 5.71 10.17 11.56
N ASN A 92 6.75 9.92 10.77
CA ASN A 92 7.62 10.94 10.19
C ASN A 92 8.02 10.53 8.76
N ASP A 93 8.97 11.23 8.14
CA ASP A 93 9.38 10.99 6.76
C ASP A 93 10.11 9.66 6.53
N SER A 94 10.62 9.02 7.59
CA SER A 94 11.15 7.65 7.49
C SER A 94 10.04 6.60 7.36
N CYS A 95 8.82 6.92 7.80
CA CYS A 95 7.70 5.99 7.82
C CYS A 95 6.95 5.93 6.47
N GLY A 96 6.49 4.73 6.14
CA GLY A 96 5.64 4.36 5.04
C GLY A 96 4.34 3.68 5.50
N PHE A 97 3.41 3.57 4.56
CA PHE A 97 2.26 2.68 4.69
C PHE A 97 2.23 1.79 3.46
N HIS A 98 2.49 0.50 3.63
CA HIS A 98 2.55 -0.45 2.53
C HIS A 98 1.27 -1.28 2.50
N VAL A 99 0.78 -1.55 1.29
CA VAL A 99 -0.41 -2.37 1.07
C VAL A 99 -0.05 -3.49 0.13
N HIS A 100 -0.23 -4.72 0.58
CA HIS A 100 -0.15 -5.93 -0.21
C HIS A 100 -1.55 -6.32 -0.67
N MET A 101 -1.75 -6.44 -1.98
CA MET A 101 -3.01 -6.91 -2.55
C MET A 101 -2.80 -8.31 -3.14
N ASP A 102 -3.73 -9.22 -2.87
CA ASP A 102 -3.68 -10.57 -3.42
C ASP A 102 -3.60 -10.56 -4.95
N ALA A 103 -2.60 -11.25 -5.47
CA ALA A 103 -2.31 -11.36 -6.89
C ALA A 103 -2.19 -12.83 -7.33
N ALA A 104 -2.56 -13.79 -6.49
CA ALA A 104 -2.41 -15.22 -6.80
C ALA A 104 -3.13 -15.61 -8.10
N GLY A 105 -4.27 -14.98 -8.38
CA GLY A 105 -5.07 -15.18 -9.59
C GLY A 105 -4.76 -14.25 -10.77
N PHE A 106 -3.71 -13.44 -10.73
CA PHE A 106 -3.37 -12.56 -11.85
C PHE A 106 -2.80 -13.34 -13.02
N ASN A 107 -3.35 -13.12 -14.21
CA ASN A 107 -2.69 -13.48 -15.46
C ASN A 107 -1.71 -12.37 -15.88
N LEU A 108 -0.89 -12.65 -16.89
CA LEU A 108 0.12 -11.70 -17.37
C LEU A 108 -0.49 -10.38 -17.86
N ASP A 109 -1.66 -10.42 -18.49
CA ASP A 109 -2.34 -9.21 -18.97
C ASP A 109 -2.76 -8.33 -17.79
N THR A 110 -3.23 -8.91 -16.68
CA THR A 110 -3.56 -8.17 -15.46
C THR A 110 -2.32 -7.48 -14.89
N TRP A 111 -1.17 -8.17 -14.87
CA TRP A 111 0.10 -7.58 -14.44
C TRP A 111 0.54 -6.40 -15.32
N LYS A 112 0.47 -6.56 -16.65
CA LYS A 112 0.77 -5.47 -17.60
C LYS A 112 -0.18 -4.30 -17.43
N ASN A 113 -1.48 -4.57 -17.35
CA ASN A 113 -2.51 -3.56 -17.20
C ASN A 113 -2.36 -2.77 -15.90
N LEU A 114 -2.08 -3.46 -14.79
CA LEU A 114 -1.80 -2.86 -13.50
C LEU A 114 -0.58 -1.93 -13.59
N THR A 115 0.52 -2.43 -14.15
CA THR A 115 1.77 -1.67 -14.28
C THR A 115 1.59 -0.41 -15.12
N LEU A 116 0.98 -0.55 -16.31
CA LEU A 116 0.69 0.58 -17.20
C LEU A 116 -0.25 1.58 -16.55
N THR A 117 -1.34 1.10 -15.93
CA THR A 117 -2.30 1.97 -15.24
C THR A 117 -1.63 2.76 -14.12
N TYR A 118 -0.85 2.10 -13.27
CA TYR A 118 -0.16 2.79 -12.17
C TYR A 118 0.85 3.81 -12.69
N LYS A 119 1.66 3.44 -13.71
CA LYS A 119 2.60 4.34 -14.37
C LYS A 119 1.89 5.57 -14.96
N HIS A 120 0.76 5.37 -15.64
CA HIS A 120 -0.02 6.46 -16.23
C HIS A 120 -0.65 7.39 -15.19
N LEU A 121 -1.08 6.82 -14.06
CA LEU A 121 -1.65 7.56 -12.94
C LEU A 121 -0.59 8.11 -11.99
N GLU A 122 0.70 7.82 -12.18
CA GLU A 122 1.74 8.13 -11.20
C GLU A 122 1.78 9.62 -10.85
N HIS A 123 1.68 10.50 -11.85
CA HIS A 123 1.63 11.96 -11.66
C HIS A 123 0.40 12.41 -10.84
N LEU A 124 -0.74 11.77 -11.06
CA LEU A 124 -1.99 12.04 -10.36
C LEU A 124 -1.93 11.54 -8.92
N ILE A 125 -1.36 10.35 -8.71
CA ILE A 125 -1.13 9.78 -7.37
C ILE A 125 -0.14 10.65 -6.60
N ASP A 126 0.95 11.08 -7.24
CA ASP A 126 1.95 11.98 -6.66
C ASP A 126 1.33 13.29 -6.17
N ALA A 127 0.31 13.81 -6.87
CA ALA A 127 -0.37 15.05 -6.49
C ALA A 127 -1.05 14.97 -5.11
N PHE A 128 -1.55 13.80 -4.71
CA PHE A 128 -2.11 13.57 -3.37
C PHE A 128 -1.17 12.80 -2.42
N MET A 129 0.13 12.77 -2.74
CA MET A 129 1.20 12.25 -1.87
C MET A 129 2.17 13.37 -1.46
N PRO A 130 2.73 13.33 -0.24
CA PRO A 130 3.75 14.31 0.17
C PRO A 130 5.00 14.18 -0.70
N ARG A 131 5.74 15.29 -0.88
CA ARG A 131 6.92 15.34 -1.76
C ARG A 131 7.94 14.25 -1.44
N THR A 132 8.12 13.91 -0.17
CA THR A 132 9.04 12.87 0.33
C THR A 132 8.69 11.46 -0.18
N ARG A 133 7.46 11.21 -0.64
CA ARG A 133 7.01 9.92 -1.19
C ARG A 133 6.77 9.90 -2.71
N ARG A 134 7.10 10.99 -3.42
CA ARG A 134 6.92 11.08 -4.87
C ARG A 134 8.03 10.38 -5.66
N ASN A 135 9.25 10.36 -5.14
CA ASN A 135 10.34 9.55 -5.68
C ASN A 135 11.48 9.55 -4.66
N ASN A 136 11.81 8.40 -4.09
CA ASN A 136 12.94 8.26 -3.16
C ASN A 136 13.55 6.86 -3.28
N THR A 137 14.59 6.58 -2.48
CA THR A 137 15.31 5.30 -2.47
C THR A 137 14.41 4.08 -2.23
N TYR A 138 13.31 4.23 -1.49
CA TYR A 138 12.40 3.17 -1.04
C TYR A 138 11.03 3.15 -1.75
N CYS A 139 10.74 4.15 -2.60
CA CYS A 139 9.55 4.20 -3.47
C CYS A 139 9.86 4.90 -4.81
N LYS A 140 10.69 4.26 -5.63
CA LYS A 140 11.15 4.72 -6.94
C LYS A 140 10.01 4.78 -7.96
N THR A 141 10.11 5.77 -8.84
CA THR A 141 9.17 5.99 -9.95
C THR A 141 9.13 4.85 -10.95
N LEU A 142 7.97 4.61 -11.58
CA LEU A 142 7.83 3.65 -12.70
C LEU A 142 8.10 4.33 -14.06
N SER A 143 8.17 5.66 -14.09
CA SER A 143 8.28 6.46 -15.32
C SER A 143 9.54 6.19 -16.16
N GLY A 144 10.60 5.62 -15.56
CA GLY A 144 11.86 5.29 -16.25
C GLY A 144 11.77 4.13 -17.24
N VAL A 145 10.65 3.41 -17.29
CA VAL A 145 10.43 2.25 -18.17
C VAL A 145 9.44 2.60 -19.27
N SER A 146 9.73 2.27 -20.54
CA SER A 146 8.78 2.51 -21.65
C SER A 146 7.57 1.57 -21.63
N ASP A 147 6.45 2.03 -22.19
CA ASP A 147 5.22 1.22 -22.31
C ASP A 147 5.47 -0.04 -23.17
N GLU A 148 6.25 0.10 -24.23
CA GLU A 148 6.60 -0.96 -25.16
C GLU A 148 7.37 -2.06 -24.45
N ARG A 149 8.28 -1.68 -23.54
CA ARG A 149 9.04 -2.63 -22.72
C ARG A 149 8.15 -3.39 -21.74
N ILE A 150 7.13 -2.75 -21.17
CA ILE A 150 6.14 -3.44 -20.33
C ILE A 150 5.25 -4.35 -21.18
N LYS A 151 4.79 -3.88 -22.34
CA LYS A 151 3.91 -4.66 -23.24
C LYS A 151 4.60 -5.89 -23.81
N SER A 152 5.92 -5.84 -24.04
CA SER A 152 6.69 -6.93 -24.64
C SER A 152 6.97 -8.11 -23.71
N VAL A 153 6.86 -7.95 -22.38
CA VAL A 153 7.17 -9.04 -21.43
C VAL A 153 6.26 -10.25 -21.66
N ARG A 154 6.80 -11.45 -21.45
CA ARG A 154 6.09 -12.73 -21.67
C ARG A 154 5.85 -13.53 -20.40
N THR A 155 6.43 -13.10 -19.29
CA THR A 155 6.31 -13.73 -17.97
C THR A 155 6.29 -12.65 -16.88
N ILE A 156 5.87 -13.03 -15.67
CA ILE A 156 5.99 -12.16 -14.50
C ILE A 156 7.46 -11.87 -14.16
N ASP A 157 8.36 -12.83 -14.37
CA ASP A 157 9.80 -12.63 -14.17
C ASP A 157 10.37 -11.61 -15.16
N GLY A 158 9.92 -11.63 -16.42
CA GLY A 158 10.27 -10.58 -17.38
C GLY A 158 9.79 -9.20 -16.94
N LEU A 159 8.64 -9.10 -16.26
CA LEU A 159 8.19 -7.83 -15.68
C LEU A 159 9.08 -7.39 -14.50
N ARG A 160 9.50 -8.32 -13.64
CA ARG A 160 10.43 -8.05 -12.53
C ARG A 160 11.79 -7.55 -13.04
N GLU A 161 12.34 -8.19 -14.07
CA GLU A 161 13.57 -7.78 -14.75
C GLU A 161 13.48 -6.39 -15.37
N VAL A 162 12.31 -6.02 -15.90
CA VAL A 162 12.08 -4.67 -16.43
C VAL A 162 12.29 -3.60 -15.35
N PHE A 163 11.96 -3.92 -14.10
CA PHE A 163 12.22 -3.08 -12.92
C PHE A 163 13.48 -3.51 -12.15
N ASN A 164 14.46 -4.12 -12.82
CA ASN A 164 15.76 -4.51 -12.30
C ASN A 164 15.72 -5.44 -11.08
N ASN A 165 14.64 -6.22 -10.93
CA ASN A 165 14.38 -7.06 -9.75
C ASN A 165 14.47 -6.27 -8.43
N ASP A 166 14.12 -4.99 -8.47
CA ASP A 166 14.26 -4.07 -7.35
C ASP A 166 12.92 -3.85 -6.64
N ARG A 167 12.88 -4.29 -5.37
CA ARG A 167 11.71 -4.18 -4.49
C ARG A 167 11.32 -2.74 -4.14
N TYR A 168 12.19 -1.76 -4.39
CA TYR A 168 12.00 -0.38 -3.90
C TYR A 168 11.26 0.53 -4.87
N HIS A 169 10.57 -0.01 -5.87
CA HIS A 169 9.63 0.76 -6.69
C HIS A 169 8.30 1.00 -5.95
N LYS A 170 7.57 2.06 -6.34
CA LYS A 170 6.22 2.36 -5.80
C LYS A 170 5.27 1.17 -5.92
N VAL A 171 5.42 0.38 -6.97
CA VAL A 171 4.77 -0.91 -7.16
C VAL A 171 5.88 -1.97 -7.15
N ASN A 172 5.89 -2.79 -6.12
CA ASN A 172 6.88 -3.84 -5.96
C ASN A 172 6.34 -5.19 -6.45
N PHE A 173 6.94 -5.67 -7.55
CA PHE A 173 6.63 -6.97 -8.16
C PHE A 173 7.38 -8.13 -7.51
N GLU A 174 8.47 -7.89 -6.79
CA GLU A 174 9.24 -8.92 -6.07
C GLU A 174 8.42 -9.60 -4.97
N ALA A 175 7.44 -8.87 -4.41
CA ALA A 175 6.50 -9.38 -3.42
C ALA A 175 5.74 -10.63 -3.92
N TYR A 176 5.55 -10.78 -5.23
CA TYR A 176 4.83 -11.91 -5.79
C TYR A 176 5.53 -13.25 -5.54
N SER A 177 6.86 -13.28 -5.66
CA SER A 177 7.66 -14.50 -5.48
C SER A 177 7.55 -15.06 -4.06
N ARG A 178 7.32 -14.20 -3.07
CA ARG A 178 7.31 -14.55 -1.63
C ARG A 178 5.90 -14.67 -1.06
N HIS A 179 5.02 -13.75 -1.42
CA HIS A 179 3.70 -13.59 -0.79
C HIS A 179 2.54 -13.81 -1.75
N ARG A 180 2.82 -13.99 -3.05
CA ARG A 180 1.79 -14.05 -4.11
C ARG A 180 0.93 -12.78 -4.17
N THR A 181 1.48 -11.64 -3.74
CA THR A 181 0.84 -10.32 -3.75
C THR A 181 1.55 -9.35 -4.68
N VAL A 182 0.90 -8.24 -5.01
CA VAL A 182 1.59 -7.01 -5.42
C VAL A 182 1.65 -6.08 -4.22
N GLU A 183 2.80 -5.47 -3.96
CA GLU A 183 2.98 -4.50 -2.88
C GLU A 183 2.99 -3.07 -3.42
N PHE A 184 2.23 -2.18 -2.80
CA PHE A 184 2.21 -0.75 -3.07
C PHE A 184 2.88 0.01 -1.93
N ARG A 185 3.97 0.70 -2.27
CA ARG A 185 4.89 1.33 -1.32
C ARG A 185 4.79 2.86 -1.29
N GLN A 186 3.92 3.47 -2.10
CA GLN A 186 3.96 4.93 -2.30
C GLN A 186 3.34 5.75 -1.16
N HIS A 187 2.43 5.19 -0.35
CA HIS A 187 1.75 5.99 0.67
C HIS A 187 2.70 6.37 1.81
N SER A 188 2.58 7.61 2.30
CA SER A 188 3.34 8.10 3.45
C SER A 188 2.94 7.37 4.74
N GLY A 189 3.84 7.30 5.71
CA GLY A 189 3.51 6.87 7.06
C GLY A 189 2.25 7.58 7.57
N THR A 190 1.33 6.80 8.12
CA THR A 190 0.09 7.33 8.68
C THR A 190 -0.46 6.35 9.71
N THR A 191 -1.18 6.86 10.70
CA THR A 191 -2.00 6.10 11.68
C THR A 191 -3.49 6.46 11.55
N ASN A 192 -3.86 7.13 10.46
CA ASN A 192 -5.19 7.68 10.25
C ASN A 192 -5.98 6.72 9.36
N PHE A 193 -7.01 6.11 9.95
CA PHE A 193 -7.84 5.12 9.27
C PHE A 193 -8.43 5.64 7.95
N THR A 194 -8.99 6.85 7.93
CA THR A 194 -9.60 7.42 6.71
C THR A 194 -8.61 7.51 5.54
N LYS A 195 -7.34 7.85 5.79
CA LYS A 195 -6.31 7.84 4.73
C LYS A 195 -6.00 6.44 4.25
N MET A 196 -5.83 5.49 5.18
CA MET A 196 -5.53 4.10 4.85
C MET A 196 -6.67 3.46 4.06
N GLU A 197 -7.91 3.61 4.52
CA GLU A 197 -9.10 3.07 3.88
C GLU A 197 -9.25 3.59 2.45
N ASN A 198 -9.16 4.91 2.25
CA ASN A 198 -9.28 5.48 0.90
C ASN A 198 -8.16 4.99 -0.01
N TRP A 199 -6.94 4.82 0.50
CA TRP A 199 -5.83 4.26 -0.27
C TRP A 199 -6.03 2.79 -0.63
N ILE A 200 -6.43 1.95 0.32
CA ILE A 200 -6.73 0.52 0.09
C ILE A 200 -7.85 0.37 -0.95
N ARG A 201 -8.93 1.16 -0.83
CA ARG A 201 -10.03 1.13 -1.80
C ARG A 201 -9.62 1.63 -3.19
N PHE A 202 -8.76 2.64 -3.26
CA PHE A 202 -8.17 3.09 -4.54
C PHE A 202 -7.40 1.97 -5.22
N LEU A 203 -6.53 1.27 -4.47
CA LEU A 203 -5.76 0.13 -4.99
C LEU A 203 -6.65 -1.04 -5.40
N ASN A 204 -7.70 -1.34 -4.64
CA ASN A 204 -8.71 -2.33 -5.01
C ASN A 204 -9.40 -2.00 -6.34
N GLY A 205 -9.85 -0.75 -6.50
CA GLY A 205 -10.47 -0.27 -7.73
C GLY A 205 -9.53 -0.38 -8.93
N LEU A 206 -8.28 0.02 -8.74
CA LEU A 206 -7.22 -0.05 -9.74
C LEU A 206 -6.97 -1.49 -10.18
N ILE A 207 -6.78 -2.43 -9.24
CA ILE A 207 -6.58 -3.85 -9.55
C ILE A 207 -7.81 -4.46 -10.24
N THR A 208 -9.01 -4.12 -9.78
CA THR A 208 -10.25 -4.61 -10.36
C THR A 208 -10.39 -4.16 -11.81
N PHE A 209 -10.02 -2.92 -12.11
CA PHE A 209 -9.95 -2.41 -13.48
C PHE A 209 -8.87 -3.11 -14.31
N ALA A 210 -7.68 -3.32 -13.74
CA ALA A 210 -6.54 -3.95 -14.40
C ALA A 210 -6.82 -5.38 -14.89
N LYS A 211 -7.72 -6.11 -14.23
CA LYS A 211 -8.19 -7.44 -14.69
C LYS A 211 -8.87 -7.39 -16.07
N ARG A 212 -9.31 -6.22 -16.54
CA ARG A 212 -9.97 -6.03 -17.84
C ARG A 212 -9.15 -5.22 -18.83
N SER A 213 -8.52 -4.13 -18.40
CA SER A 213 -7.80 -3.21 -19.28
C SER A 213 -6.80 -2.35 -18.52
N SER A 214 -5.91 -1.69 -19.26
CA SER A 214 -5.10 -0.57 -18.76
C SER A 214 -5.80 0.77 -18.99
N LEU A 215 -5.55 1.76 -18.13
CA LEU A 215 -5.97 3.14 -18.38
C LEU A 215 -5.02 3.85 -19.35
N PRO A 216 -5.49 4.82 -20.16
CA PRO A 216 -4.62 5.65 -21.00
C PRO A 216 -3.75 6.60 -20.16
N SER A 217 -2.75 7.20 -20.79
CA SER A 217 -1.95 8.26 -20.18
C SER A 217 -2.79 9.55 -19.99
N ARG A 218 -2.37 10.41 -19.06
CA ARG A 218 -2.97 11.74 -18.81
C ARG A 218 -4.43 11.76 -18.34
N MET A 219 -4.84 10.77 -17.55
CA MET A 219 -6.16 10.83 -16.91
C MET A 219 -6.21 11.79 -15.73
N THR A 220 -7.37 12.40 -15.54
CA THR A 220 -7.73 13.20 -14.37
C THR A 220 -8.42 12.35 -13.30
N LEU A 221 -8.52 12.91 -12.08
CA LEU A 221 -9.17 12.24 -10.96
C LEU A 221 -10.67 12.01 -11.23
N GLU A 222 -11.30 12.91 -11.97
CA GLU A 222 -12.73 12.83 -12.31
C GLU A 222 -13.03 11.72 -13.32
N GLU A 223 -12.05 11.35 -14.15
CA GLU A 223 -12.16 10.29 -15.17
C GLU A 223 -11.92 8.88 -14.61
N LEU A 224 -11.46 8.75 -13.37
CA LEU A 224 -11.23 7.43 -12.77
C LEU A 224 -12.55 6.66 -12.60
N PRO A 225 -12.72 5.51 -13.28
CA PRO A 225 -14.01 4.81 -13.33
C PRO A 225 -14.28 3.95 -12.09
N PHE A 226 -13.31 3.83 -11.19
CA PHE A 226 -13.37 3.02 -9.98
C PHE A 226 -13.41 3.85 -8.70
N LEU A 227 -13.56 5.18 -8.82
CA LEU A 227 -13.77 6.07 -7.68
C LEU A 227 -15.18 6.64 -7.69
N ASP A 228 -15.85 6.63 -6.55
CA ASP A 228 -17.09 7.35 -6.34
C ASP A 228 -16.86 8.86 -6.10
N GLY A 229 -17.95 9.64 -6.02
CA GLY A 229 -17.87 11.08 -5.79
C GLY A 229 -17.20 11.48 -4.46
N LYS A 230 -17.34 10.67 -3.41
CA LYS A 230 -16.77 10.92 -2.09
C LYS A 230 -15.26 10.68 -2.09
N GLN A 231 -14.81 9.60 -2.74
CA GLN A 231 -13.39 9.30 -2.92
C GLN A 231 -12.71 10.34 -3.81
N LYS A 232 -13.35 10.75 -4.91
CA LYS A 232 -12.85 11.85 -5.75
C LYS A 232 -12.71 13.14 -4.94
N LEU A 233 -13.71 13.50 -4.14
CA LEU A 233 -13.62 14.66 -3.27
C LEU A 233 -12.48 14.53 -2.25
N PHE A 234 -12.32 13.36 -1.62
CA PHE A 234 -11.24 13.08 -0.65
C PHE A 234 -9.85 13.32 -1.27
N PHE A 235 -9.55 12.71 -2.42
CA PHE A 235 -8.26 12.87 -3.07
C PHE A 235 -8.04 14.29 -3.58
N LYS A 236 -9.09 14.96 -4.08
CA LYS A 236 -9.04 16.37 -4.49
C LYS A 236 -8.67 17.30 -3.34
N LEU A 237 -9.28 17.13 -2.17
CA LEU A 237 -8.97 17.91 -0.97
C LEU A 237 -7.56 17.60 -0.45
N ARG A 238 -7.14 16.34 -0.54
CA ARG A 238 -5.78 15.92 -0.17
C ARG A 238 -4.72 16.56 -1.07
N THR A 239 -4.95 16.60 -2.39
CA THR A 239 -4.06 17.32 -3.33
C THR A 239 -3.93 18.79 -2.96
N LYS A 240 -5.06 19.47 -2.66
CA LYS A 240 -5.04 20.89 -2.23
C LYS A 240 -4.23 21.09 -0.95
N LYS A 241 -4.38 20.20 0.04
CA LYS A 241 -3.64 20.27 1.31
C LYS A 241 -2.13 20.15 1.14
N LEU A 242 -1.66 19.44 0.10
CA LEU A 242 -0.24 19.18 -0.16
C LEU A 242 0.38 20.14 -1.19
N ALA A 243 -0.41 21.05 -1.75
CA ALA A 243 0.04 22.09 -2.67
C ALA A 243 0.50 23.37 -1.95
N VAL A 244 0.25 23.46 -0.64
CA VAL A 244 0.70 24.51 0.28
C VAL A 244 2.04 24.11 0.89
#